data_AF-A0A2V2NBR0-F1
#
_entry.id   AF-A0A2V2NBR0-F1
#
_cell.length_a   1.000
_cell.length_b   1.000
_cell.length_c   1.000
_cell.angle_alpha   90.00
_cell.angle_beta   90.00
_cell.angle_gamma   90.00
#
_symmetry.space_group_name_H-M   'P 1'
#
loop_
_entity.id
_entity.type
_entity.pdbx_description
1 polymer ?
#
loop_
_entity_poly.entity_id
_entity_poly.type
_entity_poly.pdbx_seq_one_letter_code
_entity_poly.pdbx_strand_id
1 'polypeptide(L)'
;MDDELDGMYKEVTHRLIEDLSDPMVQETLSLMDKEHRNTVELFINEGALPDPISMEFVQSVKEAIAGLTRVVIFEEDLIKSLSGSGAPIPKEEFDKRFVQFMKDKTNGLDLKKIRVVLEKKSP
;
A
#
# COMPACT_ATOMS: atom_id res chain seq x y z
N MET A 1 -34.84 21.23 -1.60
CA MET A 1 -33.64 21.12 -2.45
C MET A 1 -32.42 20.94 -1.58
N ASP A 2 -32.26 21.72 -0.50
CA ASP A 2 -31.17 21.52 0.48
C ASP A 2 -31.25 20.17 1.21
N ASP A 3 -32.44 19.73 1.65
CA ASP A 3 -32.60 18.45 2.36
C ASP A 3 -32.24 17.21 1.52
N GLU A 4 -32.39 17.29 0.19
CA GLU A 4 -32.10 16.19 -0.74
C GLU A 4 -30.59 16.09 -0.99
N LEU A 5 -29.92 17.23 -1.16
CA LEU A 5 -28.47 17.32 -1.27
C LEU A 5 -27.76 16.87 0.02
N ASP A 6 -28.26 17.31 1.18
CA ASP A 6 -27.75 16.88 2.47
C ASP A 6 -27.93 15.39 2.71
N GLY A 7 -29.06 14.83 2.25
CA GLY A 7 -29.31 13.40 2.27
C GLY A 7 -28.30 12.61 1.44
N MET A 8 -28.08 13.02 0.19
CA MET A 8 -27.09 12.39 -0.70
C MET A 8 -25.67 12.51 -0.14
N TYR A 9 -25.30 13.66 0.41
CA TYR A 9 -23.99 13.88 1.01
C TYR A 9 -23.72 12.91 2.17
N LYS A 10 -24.69 12.74 3.08
CA LYS A 10 -24.58 11.82 4.21
C LYS A 10 -24.51 10.37 3.76
N GLU A 11 -25.33 9.98 2.78
CA GLU A 11 -25.32 8.61 2.25
C GLU A 11 -23.96 8.26 1.64
N VAL A 12 -23.42 9.13 0.78
CA VAL A 12 -22.11 8.90 0.14
C VAL A 12 -20.99 8.87 1.17
N THR A 13 -21.00 9.79 2.14
CA THR A 13 -19.99 9.84 3.21
C THR A 13 -20.02 8.56 4.04
N HIS A 14 -21.21 8.11 4.43
CA HIS A 14 -21.37 6.90 5.23
C HIS A 14 -20.88 5.66 4.48
N ARG A 15 -21.28 5.51 3.21
CA ARG A 15 -20.88 4.38 2.37
C ARG A 15 -19.37 4.32 2.17
N LEU A 16 -18.73 5.48 1.98
CA LEU A 16 -17.28 5.56 1.84
C LEU A 16 -16.56 5.15 3.14
N ILE A 17 -17.07 5.55 4.30
CA ILE A 17 -16.52 5.14 5.60
C ILE A 17 -16.69 3.64 5.81
N GLU A 18 -17.85 3.07 5.44
CA GLU A 18 -18.09 1.63 5.49
C GLU A 18 -17.07 0.86 4.63
N ASP A 19 -16.91 1.26 3.36
CA ASP A 19 -15.93 0.65 2.45
C ASP A 19 -14.50 0.74 3.00
N LEU A 20 -14.12 1.89 3.56
CA LEU A 20 -12.79 2.09 4.13
C LEU A 20 -12.57 1.34 5.45
N SER A 21 -13.64 1.01 6.16
CA SER A 21 -13.59 0.26 7.42
C SER A 21 -13.57 -1.25 7.22
N ASP A 22 -13.73 -1.73 5.98
CA ASP A 22 -13.64 -3.15 5.65
C ASP A 22 -12.24 -3.72 6.01
N PRO A 23 -12.15 -4.92 6.63
CA PRO A 23 -10.87 -5.51 7.04
C PRO A 23 -9.82 -5.62 5.93
N MET A 24 -10.23 -5.84 4.68
CA MET A 24 -9.31 -5.92 3.54
C MET A 24 -8.71 -4.55 3.19
N VAL A 25 -9.50 -3.49 3.32
CA VAL A 25 -9.03 -2.11 3.13
C VAL A 25 -8.13 -1.69 4.29
N GLN A 26 -8.45 -2.10 5.52
CA GLN A 26 -7.59 -1.85 6.68
C GLN A 26 -6.21 -2.51 6.55
N GLU A 27 -6.12 -3.72 5.97
CA GLU A 27 -4.83 -4.31 5.61
C GLU A 27 -4.07 -3.44 4.59
N THR A 28 -4.76 -2.91 3.59
CA THR A 28 -4.18 -1.99 2.60
C THR A 28 -3.66 -0.71 3.25
N LEU A 29 -4.40 -0.12 4.19
CA LEU A 29 -3.95 1.05 4.95
C LEU A 29 -2.60 0.79 5.63
N SER A 30 -2.41 -0.40 6.19
CA SER A 30 -1.14 -0.80 6.82
C SER A 30 0.06 -0.82 5.86
N LEU A 31 -0.19 -0.87 4.54
CA LEU A 31 0.81 -0.91 3.46
C LEU A 31 0.99 0.45 2.75
N MET A 32 0.06 1.39 2.94
CA MET A 32 0.17 2.74 2.41
C MET A 32 1.29 3.51 3.10
N ASP A 33 1.82 4.54 2.41
CA ASP A 33 2.70 5.49 3.05
C ASP A 33 1.96 6.23 4.19
N LYS A 34 2.77 6.81 5.09
CA LYS A 34 2.25 7.38 6.33
C LYS A 34 1.33 8.58 6.09
N GLU A 35 1.61 9.39 5.08
CA GLU A 35 0.83 10.61 4.80
C GLU A 35 -0.54 10.22 4.27
N HIS A 36 -0.60 9.39 3.22
CA HIS A 36 -1.87 8.91 2.67
C HIS A 36 -2.70 8.14 3.71
N ARG A 37 -2.07 7.29 4.53
CA ARG A 37 -2.76 6.58 5.61
C ARG A 37 -3.39 7.54 6.61
N ASN A 38 -2.63 8.51 7.09
CA ASN A 38 -3.13 9.50 8.04
C ASN A 38 -4.32 10.27 7.46
N THR A 39 -4.26 10.65 6.18
CA THR A 39 -5.36 11.32 5.48
C THR A 39 -6.64 10.49 5.51
N VAL A 40 -6.55 9.17 5.28
CA VAL A 40 -7.70 8.27 5.30
C VAL A 40 -8.19 8.02 6.72
N GLU A 41 -7.29 7.78 7.67
CA GLU A 41 -7.65 7.56 9.08
C GLU A 41 -8.33 8.78 9.70
N LEU A 42 -7.86 10.00 9.40
CA LEU A 42 -8.50 11.24 9.83
C LEU A 42 -9.93 11.34 9.30
N PHE A 43 -10.16 11.03 8.02
CA PHE A 43 -11.49 11.04 7.43
C PHE A 43 -12.43 10.02 8.09
N ILE A 44 -11.97 8.78 8.32
CA ILE A 44 -12.75 7.75 9.03
C ILE A 44 -13.12 8.23 10.43
N ASN A 45 -12.17 8.85 11.15
CA ASN A 45 -12.37 9.32 12.52
C ASN A 45 -13.28 10.55 12.62
N GLU A 46 -13.16 11.50 11.71
CA GLU A 46 -13.99 12.71 11.68
C GLU A 46 -15.40 12.43 11.18
N GLY A 47 -15.57 11.42 10.32
CA GLY A 47 -16.88 11.02 9.79
C GLY A 47 -17.50 12.04 8.83
N ALA A 48 -16.70 12.97 8.30
CA ALA A 48 -17.13 14.03 7.40
C ALA A 48 -16.10 14.23 6.29
N LEU A 49 -16.54 14.54 5.06
CA LEU A 49 -15.61 14.82 3.96
C LEU A 49 -14.81 16.10 4.26
N PRO A 50 -13.51 16.14 3.97
CA PRO A 50 -12.70 17.34 4.15
C PRO A 50 -13.20 18.48 3.26
N ASP A 51 -13.12 19.70 3.77
CA ASP A 51 -13.42 20.93 3.02
C ASP A 51 -12.20 21.87 3.04
N PRO A 52 -11.53 22.12 1.89
CA PRO A 52 -11.86 21.60 0.56
C PRO A 52 -11.44 20.14 0.37
N ILE A 53 -12.15 19.43 -0.51
CA ILE A 53 -11.73 18.09 -0.96
C ILE A 53 -10.46 18.23 -1.80
N SER A 54 -9.32 17.86 -1.22
CA SER A 54 -8.02 17.94 -1.90
C SER A 54 -7.82 16.77 -2.87
N MET A 55 -6.96 16.98 -3.89
CA MET A 55 -6.55 15.91 -4.80
C MET A 55 -5.82 14.78 -4.04
N GLU A 56 -5.05 15.14 -3.02
CA GLU A 56 -4.36 14.20 -2.15
C GLU A 56 -5.34 13.28 -1.43
N PHE A 57 -6.39 13.84 -0.81
CA PHE A 57 -7.45 13.04 -0.18
C PHE A 57 -8.07 12.03 -1.15
N VAL A 58 -8.44 12.49 -2.35
CA VAL A 58 -9.02 11.62 -3.39
C VAL A 58 -8.05 10.51 -3.77
N GLN A 59 -6.76 10.80 -3.86
CA GLN A 59 -5.75 9.82 -4.21
C GLN A 59 -5.54 8.78 -3.10
N SER A 60 -5.49 9.21 -1.85
CA SER A 60 -5.34 8.34 -0.68
C SER A 60 -6.53 7.38 -0.54
N VAL A 61 -7.77 7.89 -0.67
CA VAL A 61 -8.98 7.06 -0.64
C VAL A 61 -9.02 6.06 -1.78
N LYS A 62 -8.66 6.48 -3.01
CA LYS A 62 -8.58 5.57 -4.16
C LYS A 62 -7.55 4.47 -3.95
N GLU A 63 -6.40 4.78 -3.39
CA GLU A 63 -5.37 3.78 -3.10
C GLU A 63 -5.84 2.76 -2.05
N ALA A 64 -6.48 3.23 -0.97
CA ALA A 64 -7.04 2.37 0.07
C ALA A 64 -8.05 1.37 -0.52
N ILE A 65 -8.98 1.85 -1.35
CA ILE A 65 -10.02 1.01 -1.98
C ILE A 65 -9.46 0.12 -3.10
N ALA A 66 -8.48 0.61 -3.86
CA ALA A 66 -7.88 -0.16 -4.96
C ALA A 66 -7.07 -1.37 -4.47
N GLY A 67 -6.66 -1.37 -3.20
CA GLY A 67 -5.88 -2.42 -2.56
C GLY A 67 -4.39 -2.35 -2.92
N LEU A 68 -3.54 -2.78 -1.98
CA LEU A 68 -2.11 -2.95 -2.17
C LEU A 68 -1.71 -4.42 -1.97
N THR A 69 -0.68 -4.86 -2.68
CA THR A 69 -0.17 -6.23 -2.60
C THR A 69 1.08 -6.27 -1.74
N ARG A 70 0.97 -6.87 -0.56
CA ARG A 70 2.11 -7.13 0.33
C ARG A 70 3.02 -8.21 -0.28
N VAL A 71 4.29 -7.89 -0.47
CA VAL A 71 5.32 -8.85 -0.86
C VAL A 71 6.34 -8.95 0.26
N VAL A 72 6.34 -10.08 0.96
CA VAL A 72 7.29 -10.36 2.04
C VAL A 72 8.58 -10.89 1.44
N ILE A 73 9.70 -10.25 1.79
CA ILE A 73 11.04 -10.71 1.47
C ILE A 73 11.77 -10.97 2.78
N PHE A 74 12.21 -12.21 2.98
CA PHE A 74 13.06 -12.55 4.11
C PHE A 74 14.49 -12.08 3.88
N GLU A 75 15.10 -11.47 4.90
CA GLU A 75 16.47 -10.93 4.84
C GLU A 75 17.48 -11.99 4.39
N GLU A 76 17.36 -13.23 4.87
CA GLU A 76 18.30 -14.29 4.53
C GLU A 76 18.19 -14.71 3.05
N ASP A 77 16.97 -14.69 2.50
CA ASP A 77 16.73 -15.01 1.09
C ASP A 77 17.25 -13.89 0.19
N LEU A 78 17.09 -12.63 0.60
CA LEU A 78 17.65 -11.48 -0.10
C LEU A 78 19.18 -11.56 -0.10
N ILE A 79 19.81 -11.71 1.07
CA ILE A 79 21.27 -11.82 1.20
C ILE A 79 21.77 -12.98 0.35
N LYS A 80 21.15 -14.17 0.44
CA LYS A 80 21.53 -15.33 -0.36
C LYS A 80 21.42 -15.09 -1.86
N SER A 81 20.39 -14.37 -2.32
CA SER A 81 20.22 -14.03 -3.74
C SER A 81 21.33 -13.11 -4.26
N LEU A 82 21.83 -12.21 -3.41
CA LEU A 82 22.85 -11.23 -3.74
C LEU A 82 24.28 -11.80 -3.61
N SER A 83 24.56 -12.53 -2.54
CA SER A 83 25.91 -12.97 -2.18
C SER A 83 26.46 -14.14 -3.02
N GLY A 84 25.62 -14.85 -3.77
CA GLY A 84 26.07 -15.94 -4.64
C GLY A 84 26.87 -17.03 -3.88
N SER A 85 28.04 -17.40 -4.40
CA SER A 85 28.92 -18.43 -3.83
C SER A 85 29.94 -17.90 -2.80
N GLY A 86 29.79 -16.67 -2.31
CA GLY A 86 30.68 -16.07 -1.31
C GLY A 86 31.99 -15.48 -1.85
N ALA A 87 32.18 -15.45 -3.17
CA ALA A 87 33.29 -14.76 -3.82
C ALA A 87 32.94 -13.28 -4.10
N PRO A 88 33.92 -12.37 -4.24
CA PRO A 88 33.67 -11.00 -4.67
C PRO A 88 32.94 -10.97 -6.02
N ILE A 89 31.89 -10.15 -6.13
CA ILE A 89 31.12 -9.99 -7.35
C ILE A 89 31.24 -8.56 -7.90
N PRO A 90 31.34 -8.36 -9.23
CA PRO A 90 31.30 -7.03 -9.83
C PRO A 90 29.99 -6.31 -9.49
N LYS A 91 30.05 -4.97 -9.40
CA LYS A 91 28.87 -4.13 -9.12
C LYS A 91 27.72 -4.41 -10.09
N GLU A 92 28.02 -4.51 -11.38
CA GLU A 92 27.01 -4.68 -12.42
C GLU A 92 26.28 -6.02 -12.28
N GLU A 93 26.99 -7.05 -11.82
CA GLU A 93 26.43 -8.36 -11.54
C GLU A 93 25.57 -8.34 -10.28
N PHE A 94 25.97 -7.59 -9.24
CA PHE A 94 25.16 -7.35 -8.03
C PHE A 94 23.81 -6.71 -8.38
N ASP A 95 23.82 -5.64 -9.18
CA ASP A 95 22.61 -4.93 -9.60
C ASP A 95 21.67 -5.86 -10.39
N LYS A 96 22.22 -6.66 -11.33
CA LYS A 96 21.44 -7.64 -12.12
C LYS A 96 20.76 -8.68 -11.24
N ARG A 97 21.46 -9.20 -10.23
CA ARG A 97 20.92 -10.19 -9.29
C ARG A 97 19.77 -9.63 -8.49
N PHE A 98 19.90 -8.40 -7.98
CA PHE A 98 18.81 -7.74 -7.27
C PHE A 98 17.58 -7.56 -8.16
N VAL A 99 17.76 -7.05 -9.39
CA VAL A 99 16.66 -6.87 -10.34
C VAL A 99 15.99 -8.20 -10.68
N GLN A 100 16.77 -9.26 -10.90
CA GLN A 100 16.22 -10.59 -11.20
C GLN A 100 15.44 -11.15 -10.00
N PHE A 101 16.01 -11.07 -8.80
CA PHE A 101 15.33 -11.50 -7.57
C PHE A 101 13.98 -10.78 -7.40
N MET A 102 13.95 -9.46 -7.61
CA MET A 102 12.71 -8.69 -7.54
C MET A 102 11.71 -9.09 -8.62
N LYS A 103 12.14 -9.33 -9.86
CA LYS A 103 11.27 -9.86 -10.93
C LYS A 103 10.65 -11.19 -10.53
N ASP A 104 11.44 -12.10 -9.98
CA ASP A 104 10.96 -13.42 -9.59
C ASP A 104 9.95 -13.32 -8.43
N LYS A 105 10.21 -12.44 -7.45
CA LYS A 105 9.32 -12.20 -6.30
C LYS A 105 8.03 -11.46 -6.65
N THR A 106 8.00 -10.72 -7.74
CA THR A 106 6.87 -9.87 -8.14
C THR A 106 6.17 -10.34 -9.41
N ASN A 107 6.56 -11.50 -9.94
CA ASN A 107 6.03 -12.03 -11.18
C ASN A 107 4.51 -12.24 -11.12
N GLY A 108 3.80 -11.78 -12.14
CA GLY A 108 2.35 -11.87 -12.24
C GLY A 108 1.57 -10.90 -11.35
N LEU A 109 2.25 -10.03 -10.58
CA LEU A 109 1.62 -9.02 -9.73
C LEU A 109 1.55 -7.66 -10.44
N ASP A 110 0.59 -6.82 -10.05
CA ASP A 110 0.55 -5.43 -10.49
C ASP A 110 1.63 -4.62 -9.77
N LEU A 111 2.72 -4.33 -10.49
CA LEU A 111 3.89 -3.61 -9.97
C LEU A 111 3.55 -2.27 -9.31
N LYS A 112 2.45 -1.60 -9.71
CA LYS A 112 2.04 -0.32 -9.12
C LYS A 112 1.45 -0.47 -7.73
N LYS A 113 0.93 -1.66 -7.40
CA LYS A 113 0.28 -1.97 -6.12
C LYS A 113 1.19 -2.65 -5.12
N ILE A 114 2.41 -3.03 -5.52
CA ILE A 114 3.30 -3.79 -4.65
C ILE A 114 3.86 -2.91 -3.53
N ARG A 115 3.88 -3.47 -2.32
CA ARG A 115 4.59 -2.95 -1.16
C ARG A 115 5.46 -4.05 -0.58
N VAL A 116 6.77 -3.83 -0.63
CA VAL A 116 7.76 -4.79 -0.16
C VAL A 116 7.95 -4.62 1.34
N VAL A 117 7.86 -5.71 2.09
CA VAL A 117 8.19 -5.75 3.51
C VAL A 117 9.35 -6.68 3.73
N LEU A 118 10.39 -6.19 4.41
CA LEU A 118 11.52 -7.02 4.83
C LEU A 118 11.24 -7.60 6.21
N GLU A 119 11.40 -8.92 6.33
CA GLU A 119 11.23 -9.66 7.58
C GLU A 119 12.44 -10.55 7.86
N LYS A 120 12.68 -10.85 9.13
CA LYS A 120 13.64 -11.88 9.55
C LYS A 120 12.91 -13.20 9.72
N LYS A 121 13.52 -14.32 9.35
CA LYS A 121 12.96 -15.62 9.73
C LYS A 121 13.04 -15.75 11.25
N SER A 122 11.91 -16.03 11.89
CA SER A 122 11.90 -16.34 13.32
C SER A 122 12.83 -17.53 13.60
N PRO A 123 13.62 -17.49 14.68
CA PRO A 123 14.57 -18.54 15.05
C PRO A 123 13.89 -19.87 15.40
#